data_AF-A0A1F2ZUA9-F1
#
_entry.id   AF-A0A1F2ZUA9-F1
#
_cell.length_a   1.000
_cell.length_b   1.000
_cell.length_c   1.000
_cell.angle_alpha   90.00
_cell.angle_beta   90.00
_cell.angle_gamma   90.00
#
_symmetry.space_group_name_H-M   'P 1'
#
loop_
_entity.id
_entity.type
_entity.pdbx_description
1 polymer ?
#
loop_
_entity_poly.entity_id
_entity_poly.type
_entity_poly.pdbx_seq_one_letter_code
_entity_poly.pdbx_strand_id
1 'polypeptide(L)'
;MLLLAAVVLSGCNEGSIFAPAVSPPSSNPAISQTGTQTVRQRIQQLRSDQAALNNAIATQQNQLSATRSQLASDSAAYTSLVNGITARLQTGTTPGNPELVSQWNAAQAKLDAATLGVGQLNSLASQVTTQASVAGYLLENVRATFAVGGAVDEDHRNLRSIESETTRSMQQIDRLIGDLNAQIGRENGFLARERTNLAALSYGVNLGRLGNPGAQRVTVTGGRRPVPLQ
;
A
#
# COMPACT_ATOMS: atom_id res chain seq x y z
N MET A 1 -38.22 38.43 -59.11
CA MET A 1 -37.07 38.90 -59.92
C MET A 1 -36.14 37.70 -60.07
N LEU A 2 -36.45 36.68 -60.89
CA LEU A 2 -36.59 36.63 -62.36
C LEU A 2 -35.26 36.83 -63.09
N LEU A 3 -35.00 35.93 -64.06
CA LEU A 3 -33.80 35.68 -64.92
C LEU A 3 -32.88 34.58 -64.38
N LEU A 4 -32.83 33.34 -64.87
CA LEU A 4 -33.04 32.73 -66.19
C LEU A 4 -32.04 33.13 -67.29
N ALA A 5 -31.42 32.08 -67.86
CA ALA A 5 -30.79 31.91 -69.17
C ALA A 5 -29.28 32.17 -69.31
N ALA A 6 -28.52 31.10 -69.59
CA ALA A 6 -27.90 30.90 -70.91
C ALA A 6 -27.37 29.46 -71.04
N VAL A 7 -28.04 28.69 -71.91
CA VAL A 7 -27.57 27.44 -72.51
C VAL A 7 -26.67 27.81 -73.70
N VAL A 8 -25.48 27.23 -73.79
CA VAL A 8 -24.75 27.07 -75.06
C VAL A 8 -24.29 25.63 -75.16
N LEU A 9 -24.94 24.90 -76.09
CA LEU A 9 -24.47 23.66 -76.70
C LEU A 9 -23.46 24.01 -77.80
N SER A 10 -22.33 23.33 -77.85
CA SER A 10 -21.72 22.77 -79.08
C SER A 10 -20.34 22.17 -78.80
N GLY A 11 -20.10 20.98 -79.35
CA GLY A 11 -18.76 20.43 -79.57
C GLY A 11 -18.52 19.03 -79.00
N CYS A 12 -19.03 17.99 -79.67
CA CYS A 12 -18.40 16.67 -79.61
C CYS A 12 -17.16 16.70 -80.51
N ASN A 13 -16.00 16.27 -80.00
CA ASN A 13 -14.86 15.86 -80.80
C ASN A 13 -14.32 14.53 -80.28
N GLU A 14 -13.91 13.71 -81.23
CA GLU A 14 -13.79 12.25 -81.18
C GLU A 14 -12.54 11.74 -80.44
N GLY A 15 -12.69 10.54 -79.85
CA GLY A 15 -11.72 9.44 -79.93
C GLY A 15 -10.41 9.53 -79.15
N SER A 16 -10.28 8.72 -78.08
CA SER A 16 -9.10 7.88 -77.82
C SER A 16 -9.33 6.87 -76.67
N ILE A 17 -9.28 5.61 -77.08
CA ILE A 17 -9.07 4.33 -76.37
C ILE A 17 -7.97 4.43 -75.30
N PHE A 18 -8.22 4.12 -74.01
CA PHE A 18 -7.24 3.57 -73.04
C PHE A 18 -7.94 3.10 -71.73
N ALA A 19 -7.37 2.06 -71.11
CA ALA A 19 -7.85 1.15 -70.05
C ALA A 19 -8.52 1.72 -68.77
N PRO A 20 -9.25 0.90 -67.97
CA PRO A 20 -9.70 1.29 -66.64
C PRO A 20 -8.51 1.41 -65.68
N ALA A 21 -8.17 2.63 -65.28
CA ALA A 21 -7.25 2.87 -64.18
C ALA A 21 -7.95 2.51 -62.85
N VAL A 22 -7.52 1.41 -62.23
CA VAL A 22 -7.66 1.20 -60.79
C VAL A 22 -6.86 2.30 -60.10
N SER A 23 -7.55 3.27 -59.52
CA SER A 23 -6.95 4.21 -58.57
C SER A 23 -6.70 3.48 -57.24
N PRO A 24 -5.48 3.52 -56.67
CA PRO A 24 -5.26 3.02 -55.32
C PRO A 24 -5.99 3.92 -54.30
N PRO A 25 -6.47 3.38 -53.17
CA PRO A 25 -7.09 4.21 -52.14
C PRO A 25 -6.06 5.20 -51.58
N SER A 26 -6.38 6.49 -51.67
CA SER A 26 -5.62 7.57 -51.07
C SER A 26 -5.75 7.53 -49.55
N SER A 27 -4.71 7.07 -48.87
CA SER A 27 -4.57 7.23 -47.42
C SER A 27 -4.40 8.72 -47.09
N ASN A 28 -5.47 9.36 -46.60
CA ASN A 28 -5.50 10.78 -46.24
C ASN A 28 -4.61 11.06 -45.00
N PRO A 29 -3.50 11.83 -45.12
CA PRO A 29 -2.56 12.09 -44.02
C PRO A 29 -3.16 12.83 -42.81
N ALA A 30 -4.27 13.55 -43.01
CA ALA A 30 -4.91 14.33 -41.96
C ALA A 30 -5.62 13.46 -40.90
N ILE A 31 -6.12 12.28 -41.29
CA ILE A 31 -6.82 11.37 -40.38
C ILE A 31 -5.80 10.60 -39.52
N SER A 32 -4.66 10.23 -40.10
CA SER A 32 -3.52 9.63 -39.40
C SER A 32 -2.76 10.61 -38.50
N GLN A 33 -2.65 11.90 -38.86
CA GLN A 33 -2.09 12.92 -37.96
C GLN A 33 -2.97 13.21 -36.74
N THR A 34 -4.29 13.24 -36.89
CA THR A 34 -5.19 13.48 -35.75
C THR A 34 -5.17 12.29 -34.77
N GLY A 35 -5.18 11.06 -35.29
CA GLY A 35 -5.07 9.84 -34.47
C GLY A 35 -3.73 9.73 -33.73
N THR A 36 -2.61 10.04 -34.38
CA THR A 36 -1.28 10.05 -33.74
C THR A 36 -1.16 11.11 -32.64
N GLN A 37 -1.75 12.30 -32.81
CA GLN A 37 -1.69 13.35 -31.79
C GLN A 37 -2.46 12.98 -30.51
N THR A 38 -3.64 12.36 -30.64
CA THR A 38 -4.43 11.88 -29.48
C THR A 38 -3.70 10.77 -28.73
N VAL A 39 -3.08 9.82 -29.45
CA VAL A 39 -2.28 8.74 -28.83
C VAL A 39 -1.08 9.30 -28.07
N ARG A 40 -0.35 10.28 -28.64
CA ARG A 40 0.78 10.92 -27.95
C ARG A 40 0.36 11.64 -26.67
N GLN A 41 -0.76 12.38 -26.69
CA GLN A 41 -1.30 13.01 -25.50
C GLN A 41 -1.64 11.98 -24.42
N ARG A 42 -2.25 10.85 -24.81
CA ARG A 42 -2.54 9.75 -23.88
C ARG A 42 -1.27 9.16 -23.29
N ILE A 43 -0.24 8.92 -24.09
CA ILE A 43 1.07 8.42 -23.61
C ILE A 43 1.71 9.40 -22.63
N GLN A 44 1.65 10.70 -22.89
CA GLN A 44 2.16 11.72 -21.96
C GLN A 44 1.43 11.67 -20.61
N GLN A 45 0.10 11.54 -20.63
CA GLN A 45 -0.69 11.37 -19.41
C GLN A 45 -0.29 10.08 -18.66
N LEU A 46 -0.21 8.95 -19.35
CA LEU A 46 0.18 7.67 -18.76
C LEU A 46 1.58 7.73 -18.13
N ARG A 47 2.52 8.46 -18.72
CA ARG A 47 3.84 8.70 -18.11
C ARG A 47 3.75 9.52 -16.84
N SER A 48 2.94 10.58 -16.83
CA SER A 48 2.70 11.38 -15.62
C SER A 48 2.09 10.53 -14.51
N ASP A 49 1.09 9.73 -14.83
CA ASP A 49 0.41 8.85 -13.88
C ASP A 49 1.36 7.76 -13.34
N GLN A 50 2.19 7.17 -14.20
CA GLN A 50 3.23 6.20 -13.81
C GLN A 50 4.29 6.85 -12.90
N ALA A 51 4.72 8.08 -13.20
CA ALA A 51 5.66 8.81 -12.35
C ALA A 51 5.05 9.13 -10.98
N ALA A 52 3.79 9.56 -10.94
CA ALA A 52 3.06 9.79 -9.70
C ALA A 52 2.91 8.50 -8.87
N LEU A 53 2.56 7.37 -9.52
CA LEU A 53 2.48 6.04 -8.91
C LEU A 53 3.83 5.65 -8.28
N ASN A 54 4.93 5.80 -9.02
CA ASN A 54 6.27 5.49 -8.52
C ASN A 54 6.67 6.37 -7.31
N ASN A 55 6.36 7.66 -7.36
CA ASN A 55 6.62 8.57 -6.24
C ASN A 55 5.80 8.19 -5.01
N ALA A 56 4.52 7.87 -5.17
CA ALA A 56 3.65 7.43 -4.08
C ALA A 56 4.19 6.16 -3.41
N ILE A 57 4.59 5.17 -4.23
CA ILE A 57 5.19 3.92 -3.73
C ILE A 57 6.48 4.20 -2.93
N ALA A 58 7.36 5.08 -3.44
CA ALA A 58 8.60 5.45 -2.74
C ALA A 58 8.31 6.14 -1.40
N THR A 59 7.36 7.08 -1.37
CA THR A 59 6.92 7.73 -0.13
C THR A 59 6.37 6.71 0.88
N GLN A 60 5.53 5.78 0.44
CA GLN A 60 4.94 4.74 1.29
C GLN A 60 6.01 3.81 1.87
N GLN A 61 7.03 3.44 1.08
CA GLN A 61 8.18 2.64 1.57
C GLN A 61 9.00 3.39 2.63
N ASN A 62 9.22 4.69 2.43
CA ASN A 62 9.91 5.52 3.41
C ASN A 62 9.11 5.65 4.71
N GLN A 63 7.80 5.84 4.62
CA GLN A 63 6.91 5.87 5.78
C GLN A 63 6.93 4.55 6.54
N LEU A 64 6.84 3.41 5.85
CA LEU A 64 6.95 2.09 6.48
C LEU A 64 8.28 1.94 7.23
N SER A 65 9.39 2.32 6.60
CA SER A 65 10.73 2.22 7.19
C SER A 65 10.87 3.11 8.43
N ALA A 66 10.34 4.33 8.37
CA ALA A 66 10.33 5.25 9.50
C ALA A 66 9.48 4.72 10.67
N THR A 67 8.25 4.26 10.39
CA THR A 67 7.38 3.67 11.43
C THR A 67 8.00 2.41 12.04
N ARG A 68 8.65 1.55 11.23
CA ARG A 68 9.39 0.38 11.74
C ARG A 68 10.53 0.78 12.69
N SER A 69 11.32 1.79 12.33
CA SER A 69 12.40 2.30 13.18
C SER A 69 11.86 2.84 14.51
N GLN A 70 10.77 3.61 14.46
CA GLN A 70 10.12 4.14 15.64
C GLN A 70 9.60 3.03 16.56
N LEU A 71 8.89 2.05 16.02
CA LEU A 71 8.39 0.89 16.77
C LEU A 71 9.51 0.09 17.42
N ALA A 72 10.60 -0.16 16.68
CA ALA A 72 11.78 -0.83 17.22
C ALA A 72 12.37 -0.05 18.42
N SER A 73 12.52 1.28 18.28
CA SER A 73 12.99 2.16 19.36
C SER A 73 12.07 2.11 20.60
N ASP A 74 10.75 2.21 20.40
CA ASP A 74 9.79 2.16 21.49
C ASP A 74 9.77 0.80 22.19
N SER A 75 9.88 -0.31 21.45
CA SER A 75 9.97 -1.65 22.02
C SER A 75 11.24 -1.87 22.84
N ALA A 76 12.39 -1.33 22.38
CA ALA A 76 13.65 -1.40 23.10
C ALA A 76 13.61 -0.57 24.39
N ALA A 77 13.05 0.65 24.33
CA ALA A 77 12.86 1.51 25.49
C ALA A 77 11.92 0.86 26.52
N TYR A 78 10.80 0.28 26.07
CA TYR A 78 9.89 -0.49 26.92
C TYR A 78 10.61 -1.63 27.64
N THR A 79 11.34 -2.45 26.88
CA THR A 79 12.07 -3.62 27.43
C THR A 79 13.10 -3.19 28.47
N SER A 80 13.82 -2.08 28.21
CA SER A 80 14.77 -1.52 29.17
C SER A 80 14.08 -1.09 30.49
N LEU A 81 12.91 -0.46 30.40
CA LEU A 81 12.14 -0.06 31.58
C LEU A 81 11.66 -1.28 32.37
N VAL A 82 11.10 -2.29 31.69
CA VAL A 82 10.64 -3.53 32.32
C VAL A 82 11.79 -4.26 33.02
N ASN A 83 12.96 -4.35 32.39
CA ASN A 83 14.14 -4.98 32.98
C ASN A 83 14.61 -4.22 34.22
N GLY A 84 14.62 -2.89 34.18
CA GLY A 84 14.97 -2.05 35.33
C GLY A 84 14.01 -2.24 36.51
N ILE A 85 12.70 -2.21 36.24
CA ILE A 85 11.66 -2.47 37.24
C ILE A 85 11.84 -3.86 37.84
N THR A 86 11.99 -4.88 36.99
CA THR A 86 12.14 -6.28 37.42
C THR A 86 13.37 -6.45 38.29
N ALA A 87 14.53 -5.90 37.92
CA ALA A 87 15.75 -5.97 38.71
C ALA A 87 15.59 -5.34 40.10
N ARG A 88 14.93 -4.17 40.18
CA ARG A 88 14.63 -3.52 41.46
C ARG A 88 13.68 -4.37 42.32
N LEU A 89 12.67 -4.97 41.72
CA LEU A 89 11.71 -5.84 42.41
C LEU A 89 12.30 -7.17 42.86
N GLN A 90 13.38 -7.66 42.22
CA GLN A 90 14.13 -8.85 42.65
C GLN A 90 14.93 -8.57 43.92
N THR A 91 15.61 -7.42 43.98
CA THR A 91 16.31 -6.96 45.18
C THR A 91 15.35 -6.58 46.31
N GLY A 92 14.12 -6.20 45.93
CA GLY A 92 13.11 -5.66 46.84
C GLY A 92 13.23 -4.15 46.98
N THR A 93 12.09 -3.50 47.15
CA THR A 93 11.96 -2.07 47.38
C THR A 93 10.77 -1.78 48.30
N THR A 94 10.59 -0.52 48.68
CA THR A 94 9.44 -0.11 49.48
C THR A 94 8.14 -0.29 48.68
N PRO A 95 7.07 -0.83 49.29
CA PRO A 95 5.75 -0.87 48.66
C PRO A 95 5.34 0.51 48.13
N GLY A 96 4.90 0.58 46.87
CA GLY A 96 4.49 1.83 46.23
C GLY A 96 5.63 2.82 45.95
N ASN A 97 6.86 2.33 45.75
CA ASN A 97 8.00 3.20 45.40
C ASN A 97 7.67 4.09 44.18
N PRO A 98 7.66 5.43 44.33
CA PRO A 98 7.26 6.36 43.27
C PRO A 98 8.18 6.32 42.05
N GLU A 99 9.45 5.94 42.21
CA GLU A 99 10.38 5.74 41.08
C GLU A 99 9.90 4.60 40.16
N LEU A 100 9.53 3.46 40.75
CA LEU A 100 9.04 2.30 39.99
C LEU A 100 7.67 2.59 39.36
N VAL A 101 6.80 3.30 40.06
CA VAL A 101 5.51 3.75 39.51
C VAL A 101 5.75 4.65 38.29
N SER A 102 6.69 5.60 38.37
CA SER A 102 7.06 6.46 37.25
C SER A 102 7.61 5.66 36.06
N GLN A 103 8.51 4.71 36.30
CA GLN A 103 9.05 3.84 35.24
C GLN A 103 7.96 2.96 34.61
N TRP A 104 7.04 2.43 35.42
CA TRP A 104 5.91 1.63 34.95
C TRP A 104 4.97 2.47 34.06
N ASN A 105 4.65 3.70 34.48
CA ASN A 105 3.87 4.64 33.66
C ASN A 105 4.60 4.98 32.35
N ALA A 106 5.92 5.16 32.39
CA ALA A 106 6.72 5.38 31.19
C ALA A 106 6.69 4.16 30.25
N ALA A 107 6.73 2.94 30.80
CA ALA A 107 6.61 1.70 30.03
C ALA A 107 5.22 1.58 29.39
N GLN A 108 4.15 1.95 30.13
CA GLN A 108 2.80 2.01 29.58
C GLN A 108 2.72 2.97 28.40
N ALA A 109 3.29 4.17 28.53
CA ALA A 109 3.32 5.15 27.45
C ALA A 109 4.04 4.63 26.20
N LYS A 110 5.06 3.76 26.35
CA LYS A 110 5.72 3.10 25.21
C LYS A 110 4.83 2.08 24.51
N LEU A 111 4.02 1.32 25.23
CA LEU A 111 3.02 0.43 24.62
C LEU A 111 1.90 1.21 23.92
N ASP A 112 1.53 2.38 24.46
CA ASP A 112 0.54 3.27 23.83
C ASP A 112 1.11 3.89 22.54
N ALA A 113 2.37 4.33 22.55
CA ALA A 113 3.07 4.79 21.35
C ALA A 113 3.15 3.69 20.26
N ALA A 114 3.47 2.45 20.66
CA ALA A 114 3.46 1.32 19.74
C ALA A 114 2.06 1.03 19.18
N THR A 115 1.00 1.20 19.99
CA THR A 115 -0.40 1.09 19.53
C THR A 115 -0.73 2.13 18.48
N LEU A 116 -0.29 3.38 18.66
CA LEU A 116 -0.44 4.43 17.65
C LEU A 116 0.33 4.10 16.37
N GLY A 117 1.54 3.56 16.50
CA GLY A 117 2.34 3.07 15.37
C GLY A 117 1.62 1.99 14.56
N VAL A 118 0.94 1.04 15.22
CA VAL A 118 0.07 0.06 14.54
C VAL A 118 -1.07 0.75 13.79
N GLY A 119 -1.68 1.79 14.36
CA GLY A 119 -2.67 2.61 13.67
C GLY A 119 -2.12 3.25 12.39
N GLN A 120 -0.89 3.78 12.44
CA GLN A 120 -0.20 4.32 11.25
C GLN A 120 0.03 3.24 10.19
N LEU A 121 0.47 2.04 10.59
CA LEU A 121 0.67 0.92 9.66
C LEU A 121 -0.64 0.50 8.97
N ASN A 122 -1.77 0.48 9.69
CA ASN A 122 -3.08 0.16 9.10
C ASN A 122 -3.55 1.23 8.10
N SER A 123 -3.33 2.51 8.41
CA SER A 123 -3.59 3.60 7.46
C SER A 123 -2.72 3.46 6.21
N LEU A 124 -1.43 3.17 6.39
CA LEU A 124 -0.50 2.95 5.29
C LEU A 124 -0.91 1.75 4.43
N ALA A 125 -1.34 0.64 5.03
CA ALA A 125 -1.86 -0.52 4.31
C ALA A 125 -3.09 -0.19 3.45
N SER A 126 -3.99 0.65 3.96
CA SER A 126 -5.14 1.13 3.20
C SER A 126 -4.72 1.99 2.01
N GLN A 127 -3.75 2.89 2.20
CA GLN A 127 -3.21 3.73 1.13
C GLN A 127 -2.50 2.90 0.03
N VAL A 128 -1.72 1.90 0.42
CA VAL A 128 -1.03 0.99 -0.52
C VAL A 128 -2.05 0.16 -1.31
N THR A 129 -3.14 -0.26 -0.68
CA THR A 129 -4.25 -0.97 -1.36
C THR A 129 -4.95 -0.08 -2.40
N THR A 130 -5.16 1.20 -2.08
CA THR A 130 -5.65 2.18 -3.06
C THR A 130 -4.67 2.33 -4.23
N GLN A 131 -3.36 2.34 -3.95
CA GLN A 131 -2.33 2.42 -4.99
C GLN A 131 -2.32 1.19 -5.90
N ALA A 132 -2.62 0.00 -5.36
CA ALA A 132 -2.78 -1.22 -6.16
C ALA A 132 -3.89 -1.06 -7.21
N SER A 133 -5.03 -0.50 -6.79
CA SER A 133 -6.14 -0.18 -7.71
C SER A 133 -5.69 0.79 -8.81
N VAL A 134 -4.98 1.86 -8.46
CA VAL A 134 -4.44 2.84 -9.43
C VAL A 134 -3.50 2.16 -10.43
N ALA A 135 -2.60 1.30 -9.98
CA ALA A 135 -1.71 0.55 -10.86
C ALA A 135 -2.47 -0.37 -11.82
N GLY A 136 -3.53 -1.05 -11.34
CA GLY A 136 -4.41 -1.86 -12.17
C GLY A 136 -5.14 -1.04 -13.25
N TYR A 137 -5.71 0.11 -12.88
CA TYR A 137 -6.32 1.03 -13.85
C TYR A 137 -5.32 1.57 -14.88
N LEU A 138 -4.08 1.83 -14.46
CA LEU A 138 -3.04 2.31 -15.35
C LEU A 138 -2.66 1.24 -16.39
N LEU A 139 -2.49 -0.01 -15.95
CA LEU A 139 -2.19 -1.13 -16.85
C LEU A 139 -3.30 -1.35 -17.88
N GLU A 140 -4.55 -1.30 -17.45
CA GLU A 140 -5.70 -1.42 -18.35
C GLU A 140 -5.75 -0.27 -19.37
N ASN A 141 -5.49 0.96 -18.92
CA ASN A 141 -5.42 2.12 -19.82
C ASN A 141 -4.26 2.03 -20.83
N VAL A 142 -3.10 1.49 -20.42
CA VAL A 142 -1.98 1.22 -21.33
C VAL A 142 -2.40 0.22 -22.41
N ARG A 143 -3.03 -0.89 -22.03
CA ARG A 143 -3.55 -1.91 -22.97
C ARG A 143 -4.62 -1.37 -23.91
N ALA A 144 -5.55 -0.56 -23.40
CA ALA A 144 -6.53 0.11 -24.24
C ALA A 144 -5.87 1.05 -25.26
N THR A 145 -4.80 1.75 -24.87
CA THR A 145 -4.06 2.65 -25.77
C THR A 145 -3.31 1.88 -26.85
N PHE A 146 -2.82 0.66 -26.57
CA PHE A 146 -2.27 -0.23 -27.60
C PHE A 146 -3.29 -0.66 -28.66
N ALA A 147 -4.57 -0.73 -28.31
CA ALA A 147 -5.64 -1.13 -29.25
C ALA A 147 -6.08 0.00 -30.20
N VAL A 148 -5.67 1.26 -29.94
CA VAL A 148 -6.03 2.39 -30.78
C VAL A 148 -5.16 2.40 -32.04
N GLY A 149 -5.79 2.21 -33.21
CA GLY A 149 -5.11 2.22 -34.50
C GLY A 149 -4.52 3.59 -34.87
N GLY A 150 -3.40 3.57 -35.60
CA GLY A 150 -2.74 4.78 -36.12
C GLY A 150 -1.50 5.24 -35.34
N ALA A 151 -1.08 4.53 -34.29
CA ALA A 151 0.14 4.84 -33.53
C ALA A 151 1.43 4.52 -34.30
N VAL A 152 2.49 5.30 -34.09
CA VAL A 152 3.83 5.07 -34.68
C VAL A 152 4.60 4.03 -33.86
N ASP A 153 5.60 3.35 -34.45
CA ASP A 153 6.47 2.40 -33.72
C ASP A 153 7.12 2.99 -32.45
N GLU A 154 7.40 4.29 -32.46
CA GLU A 154 7.89 5.03 -31.30
C GLU A 154 6.88 5.03 -30.15
N ASP A 155 5.60 5.25 -30.45
CA ASP A 155 4.51 5.24 -29.47
C ASP A 155 4.36 3.85 -28.84
N HIS A 156 4.45 2.79 -29.63
CA HIS A 156 4.44 1.41 -29.13
C HIS A 156 5.65 1.09 -28.24
N ARG A 157 6.84 1.60 -28.56
CA ARG A 157 8.02 1.45 -27.70
C ARG A 157 7.82 2.16 -26.35
N ASN A 158 7.24 3.36 -26.37
CA ASN A 158 6.93 4.12 -25.16
C ASN A 158 5.88 3.40 -24.30
N LEU A 159 4.79 2.92 -24.89
CA LEU A 159 3.76 2.16 -24.18
C LEU A 159 4.30 0.87 -23.55
N ARG A 160 5.18 0.14 -24.24
CA ARG A 160 5.83 -1.06 -23.68
C ARG A 160 6.71 -0.75 -22.47
N SER A 161 7.41 0.39 -22.49
CA SER A 161 8.17 0.85 -21.31
C SER A 161 7.24 1.10 -20.13
N ILE A 162 6.15 1.84 -20.35
CA ILE A 162 5.17 2.16 -19.30
C ILE A 162 4.54 0.88 -18.75
N GLU A 163 4.13 -0.05 -19.61
CA GLU A 163 3.56 -1.34 -19.19
C GLU A 163 4.51 -2.14 -18.28
N SER A 164 5.79 -2.23 -18.66
CA SER A 164 6.83 -2.90 -17.88
C SER A 164 7.05 -2.22 -16.53
N GLU A 165 7.11 -0.89 -16.52
CA GLU A 165 7.24 -0.10 -15.29
C GLU A 165 6.03 -0.27 -14.38
N THR A 166 4.80 -0.21 -14.90
CA THR A 166 3.57 -0.45 -14.14
C THR A 166 3.55 -1.85 -13.54
N THR A 167 3.93 -2.87 -14.33
CA THR A 167 4.01 -4.26 -13.86
C THR A 167 5.03 -4.40 -12.72
N ARG A 168 6.16 -3.72 -12.82
CA ARG A 168 7.16 -3.67 -11.73
C ARG A 168 6.62 -2.95 -10.50
N SER A 169 5.88 -1.85 -10.66
CA SER A 169 5.21 -1.13 -9.57
C SER A 169 4.18 -2.02 -8.86
N MET A 170 3.41 -2.83 -9.58
CA MET A 170 2.48 -3.80 -8.99
C MET A 170 3.21 -4.81 -8.11
N GLN A 171 4.31 -5.40 -8.59
CA GLN A 171 5.12 -6.33 -7.78
C GLN A 171 5.76 -5.65 -6.55
N GLN A 172 6.06 -4.35 -6.61
CA GLN A 172 6.52 -3.58 -5.45
C GLN A 172 5.40 -3.37 -4.44
N ILE A 173 4.19 -3.04 -4.91
CA ILE A 173 3.00 -2.88 -4.08
C ILE A 173 2.67 -4.20 -3.37
N ASP A 174 2.68 -5.33 -4.08
CA ASP A 174 2.37 -6.64 -3.48
C ASP A 174 3.36 -6.99 -2.35
N ARG A 175 4.65 -6.75 -2.58
CA ARG A 175 5.68 -6.91 -1.53
C ARG A 175 5.41 -5.98 -0.35
N LEU A 176 5.07 -4.71 -0.62
CA LEU A 176 4.78 -3.72 0.42
C LEU A 176 3.56 -4.12 1.27
N ILE A 177 2.50 -4.64 0.65
CA ILE A 177 1.32 -5.17 1.36
C ILE A 177 1.72 -6.34 2.26
N GLY A 178 2.50 -7.30 1.74
CA GLY A 178 3.00 -8.42 2.53
C GLY A 178 3.83 -7.96 3.73
N ASP A 179 4.74 -7.01 3.50
CA ASP A 179 5.60 -6.40 4.50
C ASP A 179 4.84 -5.66 5.61
N LEU A 180 3.78 -4.94 5.24
CA LEU A 180 2.88 -4.24 6.16
C LEU A 180 2.09 -5.22 7.03
N ASN A 181 1.46 -6.21 6.40
CA ASN A 181 0.69 -7.22 7.11
C ASN A 181 1.56 -8.02 8.08
N ALA A 182 2.77 -8.40 7.67
CA ALA A 182 3.73 -9.08 8.53
C ALA A 182 4.15 -8.20 9.74
N GLN A 183 4.39 -6.89 9.52
CA GLN A 183 4.72 -5.98 10.62
C GLN A 183 3.54 -5.81 11.57
N ILE A 184 2.33 -5.54 11.07
CA ILE A 184 1.12 -5.37 11.87
C ILE A 184 0.87 -6.62 12.73
N GLY A 185 1.00 -7.82 12.15
CA GLY A 185 0.87 -9.08 12.89
C GLY A 185 1.90 -9.21 14.01
N ARG A 186 3.16 -8.85 13.76
CA ARG A 186 4.22 -8.85 14.79
C ARG A 186 3.92 -7.90 15.93
N GLU A 187 3.54 -6.66 15.62
CA GLU A 187 3.26 -5.64 16.63
C GLU A 187 2.03 -5.98 17.48
N ASN A 188 0.96 -6.49 16.87
CA ASN A 188 -0.21 -6.95 17.61
C ASN A 188 0.14 -8.09 18.58
N GLY A 189 0.98 -9.04 18.14
CA GLY A 189 1.46 -10.12 18.99
C GLY A 189 2.36 -9.62 20.13
N PHE A 190 3.22 -8.65 19.88
CA PHE A 190 4.03 -7.97 20.90
C PHE A 190 3.14 -7.26 21.92
N LEU A 191 2.26 -6.36 21.47
CA LEU A 191 1.36 -5.58 22.33
C LEU A 191 0.47 -6.45 23.20
N ALA A 192 -0.09 -7.53 22.65
CA ALA A 192 -0.94 -8.46 23.41
C ALA A 192 -0.17 -9.10 24.58
N ARG A 193 1.05 -9.57 24.35
CA ARG A 193 1.90 -10.18 25.39
C ARG A 193 2.35 -9.15 26.42
N GLU A 194 2.84 -8.00 25.95
CA GLU A 194 3.47 -7.01 26.83
C GLU A 194 2.46 -6.23 27.67
N ARG A 195 1.22 -6.03 27.21
CA ARG A 195 0.17 -5.45 28.06
C ARG A 195 -0.16 -6.36 29.24
N THR A 196 -0.27 -7.67 29.01
CA THR A 196 -0.49 -8.63 30.09
C THR A 196 0.71 -8.69 31.04
N ASN A 197 1.92 -8.67 30.52
CA ASN A 197 3.15 -8.63 31.31
C ASN A 197 3.22 -7.36 32.18
N LEU A 198 2.98 -6.19 31.59
CA LEU A 198 3.00 -4.91 32.29
C LEU A 198 1.91 -4.83 33.37
N ALA A 199 0.71 -5.38 33.11
CA ALA A 199 -0.35 -5.47 34.09
C ALA A 199 0.06 -6.35 35.29
N ALA A 200 0.73 -7.49 35.06
CA ALA A 200 1.26 -8.32 36.13
C ALA A 200 2.36 -7.60 36.95
N LEU A 201 3.25 -6.86 36.27
CA LEU A 201 4.30 -6.07 36.92
C LEU A 201 3.73 -4.99 37.85
N SER A 202 2.56 -4.42 37.52
CA SER A 202 1.91 -3.40 38.38
C SER A 202 1.67 -3.91 39.81
N TYR A 203 1.31 -5.19 39.97
CA TYR A 203 1.11 -5.80 41.28
C TYR A 203 2.43 -5.88 42.06
N GLY A 204 3.52 -6.25 41.40
CA GLY A 204 4.85 -6.30 42.01
C GLY A 204 5.34 -4.92 42.45
N VAL A 205 5.11 -3.89 41.64
CA VAL A 205 5.43 -2.49 41.99
C VAL A 205 4.68 -2.04 43.24
N ASN A 206 3.38 -2.36 43.35
CA ASN A 206 2.59 -2.03 44.53
C ASN A 206 3.10 -2.74 45.80
N LEU A 207 3.52 -4.00 45.67
CA LEU A 207 4.09 -4.78 46.78
C LEU A 207 5.55 -4.44 47.11
N GLY A 208 6.26 -3.75 46.21
CA GLY A 208 7.70 -3.52 46.32
C GLY A 208 8.56 -4.77 46.11
N ARG A 209 8.00 -5.86 45.60
CA ARG A 209 8.71 -7.12 45.32
C ARG A 209 8.01 -7.88 44.22
N LEU A 210 8.74 -8.75 43.50
CA LEU A 210 8.08 -9.68 42.58
C LEU A 210 7.09 -10.56 43.34
N GLY A 211 5.80 -10.43 42.99
CA GLY A 211 4.79 -11.36 43.44
C GLY A 211 5.14 -12.75 42.92
N ASN A 212 5.08 -13.77 43.77
CA ASN A 212 5.46 -15.13 43.40
C ASN A 212 4.73 -15.54 42.11
N PRO A 213 5.43 -15.85 40.99
CA PRO A 213 4.80 -16.05 39.66
C PRO A 213 3.91 -17.31 39.53
N GLY A 214 3.40 -17.85 40.64
CA GLY A 214 2.54 -19.04 40.67
C GLY A 214 1.24 -18.91 41.49
N ALA A 215 0.91 -17.76 42.08
CA ALA A 215 -0.23 -17.67 43.02
C ALA A 215 -1.62 -17.51 42.37
N GLN A 216 -1.73 -17.27 41.06
CA GLN A 216 -2.99 -17.33 40.31
C GLN A 216 -3.03 -18.55 39.37
N ARG A 217 -2.79 -19.74 39.89
CA ARG A 217 -3.54 -20.91 39.44
C ARG A 217 -4.40 -21.33 40.60
N VAL A 218 -5.66 -20.88 40.59
CA VAL A 218 -6.71 -21.45 41.42
C VAL A 218 -6.86 -22.90 40.95
N THR A 219 -6.11 -23.80 41.59
CA THR A 219 -6.42 -25.21 41.56
C THR A 219 -7.75 -25.35 42.27
N VAL A 220 -8.83 -25.41 41.51
CA VAL A 220 -10.10 -25.95 41.99
C VAL A 220 -9.80 -27.40 42.33
N THR A 221 -9.37 -27.63 43.57
CA THR A 221 -9.35 -28.94 44.19
C THR A 221 -10.81 -29.37 44.29
N GLY A 222 -11.30 -30.00 43.22
CA GLY A 222 -12.59 -30.67 43.18
C GLY A 222 -12.61 -31.69 44.31
N GLY A 223 -13.35 -31.35 45.36
CA GLY A 223 -13.57 -32.21 46.50
C GLY A 223 -14.13 -33.55 46.05
N ARG A 224 -13.47 -34.61 46.51
CA ARG A 224 -13.92 -36.01 46.54
C ARG A 224 -15.44 -36.13 46.67
N ARG A 225 -16.03 -36.99 45.85
CA ARG A 225 -17.17 -37.82 46.27
C ARG A 225 -16.73 -39.29 46.26
N PRO A 226 -16.88 -40.03 47.38
CA PRO A 226 -16.52 -41.43 47.45
C PRO A 226 -17.58 -42.31 46.77
N VAL A 227 -17.10 -43.42 46.23
CA VAL A 227 -17.90 -44.53 45.68
C VAL A 227 -18.51 -45.33 46.84
N PRO A 228 -19.82 -45.63 46.86
CA PRO A 228 -20.33 -46.75 47.61
C PRO A 228 -20.52 -47.97 46.69
N LEU A 229 -20.06 -49.10 47.21
CA LEU A 229 -20.30 -50.44 46.69
C LEU A 229 -21.78 -50.80 46.92
N GLN A 230 -22.47 -51.25 45.87
CA GLN A 230 -23.42 -52.36 45.86
C GLN A 230 -23.82 -52.70 44.42
#